data_AF-S9RCE7-F1
#
_entry.id   AF-S9RCE7-F1
#
_cell.length_a   1.000
_cell.length_b   1.000
_cell.length_c   1.000
_cell.angle_alpha   90.00
_cell.angle_beta   90.00
_cell.angle_gamma   90.00
#
_symmetry.space_group_name_H-M   'P 1'
#
loop_
_entity.id
_entity.type
_entity.pdbx_description
1 polymer ?
#
loop_
_entity_poly.entity_id
_entity_poly.type
_entity_poly.pdbx_seq_one_letter_code
_entity_poly.pdbx_strand_id
1 'polypeptide(L)'
;MGLLKQRYHELLDLRVRGERLPIARRLQHFTWAWFASTMGTGGIGMITSLYYFRFTGLNTLGKIVFVFQLFIFSLFTICILFRFLRYPGTFWKSWNNAGEVVFMPTFLLSIATIISNFYPYAYPYTGEWMVWTIRITYWTYFAFACIVCVSLFYTLFRNHPFQMGTIIPAIILPIFPCMICGVAASAIVESQPPEQAKNMIVAGIAFQGLGFWVYLLLYGNNLLRLFTTGLQPAADRPGMFILVSPPSYTGLTLLDLAFGAVHKHHPIFVSKNSPEWLLFICTFLAIFMIALGAFNFFVALISVITGFFSPGKLKFKVSWFAMIFANGGLVMVIQELGKAVDSRALDVLGQACGSLISVVWVILIILAVRAVYVQELLYPGKDEDVNILPPEVLEYYKKLELFDDDSEAAKSGHGSFEAEHRKHDHVSLKEVDHDQIL
;
A
#
# COMPACT_ATOMS: atom_id res chain seq x y z
N MET A 1 -12.42 24.35 -27.56
CA MET A 1 -12.64 22.93 -27.95
C MET A 1 -11.36 22.19 -28.37
N GLY A 2 -10.42 22.83 -29.10
CA GLY A 2 -9.16 22.18 -29.54
C GLY A 2 -8.21 21.71 -28.42
N LEU A 3 -8.06 22.47 -27.33
CA LEU A 3 -7.22 22.08 -26.18
C LEU A 3 -7.72 20.83 -25.44
N LEU A 4 -9.03 20.71 -25.20
CA LEU A 4 -9.64 19.50 -24.64
C LEU A 4 -9.42 18.30 -25.59
N LYS A 5 -9.56 18.50 -26.90
CA LYS A 5 -9.33 17.48 -27.92
C LYS A 5 -7.86 16.99 -27.93
N GLN A 6 -6.90 17.88 -27.74
CA GLN A 6 -5.46 17.56 -27.65
C GLN A 6 -5.09 16.83 -26.35
N ARG A 7 -5.76 17.16 -25.23
CA ARG A 7 -5.56 16.52 -23.90
C ARG A 7 -5.96 15.05 -23.89
N TYR A 8 -7.17 14.75 -24.37
CA TYR A 8 -7.66 13.37 -24.46
C TYR A 8 -7.00 12.59 -25.61
N HIS A 9 -6.49 13.29 -26.63
CA HIS A 9 -5.61 12.69 -27.61
C HIS A 9 -4.44 12.00 -26.88
N GLU A 10 -3.61 12.66 -26.08
CA GLU A 10 -2.45 11.96 -25.47
C GLU A 10 -2.83 10.76 -24.55
N LEU A 11 -4.00 10.76 -23.90
CA LEU A 11 -4.45 9.63 -23.05
C LEU A 11 -5.02 8.45 -23.87
N LEU A 12 -5.68 8.72 -25.01
CA LEU A 12 -6.39 7.73 -25.83
C LEU A 12 -5.79 7.49 -27.22
N ASP A 13 -4.77 8.24 -27.61
CA ASP A 13 -4.17 8.20 -28.95
C ASP A 13 -3.24 6.99 -29.09
N LEU A 14 -3.41 6.25 -30.17
CA LEU A 14 -2.63 5.05 -30.47
C LEU A 14 -1.48 5.35 -31.47
N ARG A 15 -1.39 6.58 -31.97
CA ARG A 15 -0.50 6.96 -33.08
C ARG A 15 0.90 7.38 -32.63
N VAL A 16 1.06 7.87 -31.40
CA VAL A 16 2.37 8.22 -30.84
C VAL A 16 3.08 6.94 -30.44
N ARG A 17 4.11 6.51 -31.17
CA ARG A 17 4.94 5.35 -30.80
C ARG A 17 6.36 5.80 -30.52
N GLY A 18 6.88 5.41 -29.37
CA GLY A 18 8.29 5.57 -29.04
C GLY A 18 9.19 4.65 -29.87
N GLU A 19 10.50 4.83 -29.72
CA GLU A 19 11.49 3.96 -30.36
C GLU A 19 11.27 2.50 -29.94
N ARG A 20 11.29 1.56 -30.90
CA ARG A 20 11.02 0.13 -30.59
C ARG A 20 12.20 -0.47 -29.83
N LEU A 21 11.98 -0.79 -28.56
CA LEU A 21 12.94 -1.50 -27.73
C LEU A 21 12.61 -3.00 -27.68
N PRO A 22 13.62 -3.89 -27.68
CA PRO A 22 13.41 -5.30 -27.40
C PRO A 22 12.70 -5.50 -26.05
N ILE A 23 11.80 -6.48 -25.96
CA ILE A 23 11.02 -6.76 -24.74
C ILE A 23 11.93 -6.94 -23.51
N ALA A 24 13.09 -7.57 -23.67
CA ALA A 24 14.07 -7.71 -22.59
C ALA A 24 14.53 -6.36 -22.00
N ARG A 25 14.77 -5.34 -22.84
CA ARG A 25 15.13 -3.99 -22.36
C ARG A 25 13.93 -3.27 -21.74
N ARG A 26 12.71 -3.54 -22.21
CA ARG A 26 11.50 -3.00 -21.59
C ARG A 26 11.29 -3.54 -20.18
N LEU A 27 11.48 -4.84 -19.99
CA LEU A 27 11.35 -5.50 -18.69
C LEU A 27 12.41 -5.04 -17.67
N GLN A 28 13.51 -4.42 -18.11
CA GLN A 28 14.45 -3.75 -17.22
C GLN A 28 13.80 -2.61 -16.42
N HIS A 29 12.72 -2.02 -16.95
CA HIS A 29 11.95 -0.92 -16.36
C HIS A 29 10.65 -1.40 -15.68
N PHE A 30 10.49 -2.71 -15.47
CA PHE A 30 9.33 -3.24 -14.75
C PHE A 30 9.43 -2.93 -13.24
N THR A 31 8.54 -2.08 -12.73
CA THR A 31 8.56 -1.60 -11.34
C THR A 31 7.58 -2.35 -10.43
N TRP A 32 7.71 -2.15 -9.11
CA TRP A 32 6.79 -2.72 -8.13
C TRP A 32 5.36 -2.19 -8.25
N ALA A 33 5.16 -0.98 -8.80
CA ALA A 33 3.84 -0.36 -8.95
C ALA A 33 2.86 -1.24 -9.77
N TRP A 34 3.36 -2.11 -10.65
CA TRP A 34 2.55 -3.08 -11.39
C TRP A 34 1.73 -4.02 -10.50
N PHE A 35 2.25 -4.37 -9.32
CA PHE A 35 1.49 -5.18 -8.36
C PHE A 35 0.29 -4.43 -7.76
N ALA A 36 0.18 -3.11 -7.90
CA ALA A 36 -1.04 -2.39 -7.54
C ALA A 36 -2.25 -2.86 -8.38
N SER A 37 -2.02 -3.26 -9.64
CA SER A 37 -3.10 -3.79 -10.49
C SER A 37 -3.54 -5.19 -10.08
N THR A 38 -2.61 -6.03 -9.59
CA THR A 38 -2.93 -7.37 -9.08
C THR A 38 -3.64 -7.31 -7.73
N MET A 39 -3.20 -6.40 -6.87
CA MET A 39 -3.89 -6.03 -5.62
C MET A 39 -5.30 -5.49 -5.89
N GLY A 40 -5.46 -4.56 -6.82
CA GLY A 40 -6.77 -3.98 -7.18
C GLY A 40 -7.73 -5.03 -7.75
N THR A 41 -7.22 -5.93 -8.60
CA THR A 41 -8.01 -7.05 -9.15
C THR A 41 -8.50 -7.99 -8.04
N GLY A 42 -7.65 -8.30 -7.05
CA GLY A 42 -8.07 -9.05 -5.87
C GLY A 42 -9.13 -8.34 -5.06
N GLY A 43 -9.03 -7.02 -4.91
CA GLY A 43 -10.05 -6.19 -4.27
C GLY A 43 -11.42 -6.28 -4.97
N ILE A 44 -11.46 -6.30 -6.30
CA ILE A 44 -12.72 -6.54 -7.05
C ILE A 44 -13.29 -7.92 -6.73
N GLY A 45 -12.43 -8.95 -6.61
CA GLY A 45 -12.82 -10.28 -6.14
C GLY A 45 -13.50 -10.23 -4.77
N MET A 46 -12.89 -9.54 -3.80
CA MET A 46 -13.43 -9.41 -2.45
C MET A 46 -14.76 -8.64 -2.42
N ILE A 47 -14.87 -7.53 -3.16
CA ILE A 47 -16.14 -6.77 -3.28
C ILE A 47 -17.26 -7.67 -3.84
N THR A 48 -16.94 -8.45 -4.87
CA THR A 48 -17.90 -9.36 -5.53
C THR A 48 -18.39 -10.44 -4.57
N SER A 49 -17.57 -10.87 -3.60
CA SER A 49 -18.00 -11.85 -2.60
C SER A 49 -18.97 -11.26 -1.57
N LEU A 50 -18.98 -9.94 -1.36
CA LEU A 50 -19.80 -9.26 -0.35
C LEU A 50 -21.09 -8.63 -0.90
N TYR A 51 -21.35 -8.74 -2.20
CA TYR A 51 -22.58 -8.24 -2.81
C TYR A 51 -23.83 -8.81 -2.14
N TYR A 52 -24.72 -7.89 -1.75
CA TYR A 52 -26.01 -8.20 -1.15
C TYR A 52 -26.97 -8.82 -2.16
N PHE A 53 -27.12 -8.20 -3.33
CA PHE A 53 -27.98 -8.71 -4.40
C PHE A 53 -27.21 -9.72 -5.25
N ARG A 54 -27.32 -11.00 -4.90
CA ARG A 54 -26.64 -12.08 -5.62
C ARG A 54 -27.51 -12.65 -6.74
N PHE A 55 -26.88 -12.97 -7.86
CA PHE A 55 -27.43 -13.80 -8.93
C PHE A 55 -26.44 -14.92 -9.26
N THR A 56 -26.90 -16.01 -9.88
CA THR A 56 -26.10 -17.24 -10.08
C THR A 56 -24.77 -16.99 -10.78
N GLY A 57 -24.74 -16.08 -11.77
CA GLY A 57 -23.52 -15.73 -12.52
C GLY A 57 -22.48 -14.96 -11.71
N LEU A 58 -22.83 -14.36 -10.57
CA LEU A 58 -21.93 -13.51 -9.80
C LEU A 58 -20.77 -14.30 -9.17
N ASN A 59 -21.04 -15.51 -8.67
CA ASN A 59 -19.99 -16.39 -8.14
C ASN A 59 -19.01 -16.80 -9.24
N THR A 60 -19.53 -17.12 -10.43
CA THR A 60 -18.70 -17.42 -11.61
C THR A 60 -17.83 -16.23 -12.00
N LEU A 61 -18.38 -15.01 -12.00
CA LEU A 61 -17.61 -13.78 -12.25
C LEU A 61 -16.49 -13.59 -11.21
N GLY A 62 -16.80 -13.77 -9.92
CA GLY A 62 -15.81 -13.69 -8.85
C GLY A 62 -14.68 -14.71 -9.02
N LYS A 63 -15.00 -15.95 -9.39
CA LYS A 63 -14.01 -16.99 -9.72
C LYS A 63 -13.15 -16.62 -10.93
N ILE A 64 -13.74 -16.05 -11.98
CA ILE A 64 -12.99 -15.57 -13.16
C ILE A 64 -12.01 -14.47 -12.75
N VAL A 65 -12.45 -13.50 -11.95
CA VAL A 65 -11.60 -12.42 -11.44
C VAL A 65 -10.48 -12.98 -10.55
N PHE A 66 -10.77 -13.96 -9.71
CA PHE A 66 -9.76 -14.60 -8.86
C PHE A 66 -8.71 -15.39 -9.67
N VAL A 67 -9.13 -16.20 -10.65
CA VAL A 67 -8.19 -16.91 -11.54
C VAL A 67 -7.38 -15.92 -12.37
N PHE A 68 -8.01 -14.84 -12.86
CA PHE A 68 -7.32 -13.78 -13.55
C PHE A 68 -6.28 -13.10 -12.65
N GLN A 69 -6.60 -12.83 -11.38
CA GLN A 69 -5.68 -12.31 -10.38
C GLN A 69 -4.43 -13.19 -10.23
N LEU A 70 -4.62 -14.50 -10.07
CA LEU A 70 -3.52 -15.47 -9.96
C LEU A 70 -2.63 -15.43 -11.21
N PHE A 71 -3.24 -15.42 -12.39
CA PHE A 71 -2.53 -15.35 -13.66
C PHE A 71 -1.66 -14.08 -13.77
N ILE A 72 -2.23 -12.90 -13.53
CA ILE A 72 -1.48 -11.64 -13.63
C ILE A 72 -0.40 -11.51 -12.54
N PHE A 73 -0.68 -12.01 -11.32
CA PHE A 73 0.30 -12.02 -10.24
C PHE A 73 1.49 -12.93 -10.57
N SER A 74 1.25 -14.13 -11.09
CA SER A 74 2.32 -15.03 -11.51
C SER A 74 3.13 -14.42 -12.67
N LEU A 75 2.45 -13.84 -13.66
CA LEU A 75 3.11 -13.18 -14.79
C LEU A 75 4.03 -12.04 -14.33
N PHE A 76 3.55 -11.16 -13.46
CA PHE A 76 4.35 -10.03 -12.96
C PHE A 76 5.47 -10.46 -12.02
N THR A 77 5.25 -11.52 -11.24
CA THR A 77 6.32 -12.16 -10.46
C THR A 77 7.44 -12.66 -11.38
N ILE A 78 7.09 -13.32 -12.50
CA ILE A 78 8.08 -13.75 -13.49
C ILE A 78 8.80 -12.55 -14.12
N CYS A 79 8.08 -11.47 -14.45
CA CYS A 79 8.68 -10.25 -15.01
C CYS A 79 9.67 -9.57 -14.06
N ILE A 80 9.32 -9.39 -12.78
CA ILE A 80 10.22 -8.75 -11.80
C ILE A 80 11.42 -9.65 -11.46
N LEU A 81 11.21 -10.97 -11.38
CA LEU A 81 12.31 -11.94 -11.22
C LEU A 81 13.25 -11.91 -12.43
N PHE A 82 12.70 -11.84 -13.64
CA PHE A 82 13.51 -11.69 -14.85
C PHE A 82 14.36 -10.41 -14.81
N ARG A 83 13.80 -9.27 -14.37
CA ARG A 83 14.55 -8.02 -14.18
C ARG A 83 15.75 -8.22 -13.26
N PHE A 84 15.55 -8.83 -12.10
CA PHE A 84 16.61 -9.00 -11.08
C PHE A 84 17.65 -10.04 -11.46
N LEU A 85 17.25 -11.13 -12.12
CA LEU A 85 18.17 -12.18 -12.58
C LEU A 85 19.00 -11.74 -13.79
N ARG A 86 18.40 -11.02 -14.74
CA ARG A 86 19.08 -10.61 -15.98
C ARG A 86 19.99 -9.40 -15.78
N TYR A 87 19.60 -8.48 -14.90
CA TYR A 87 20.31 -7.23 -14.63
C TYR A 87 20.72 -7.17 -13.16
N PRO A 88 21.86 -7.79 -12.77
CA PRO A 88 22.29 -7.84 -11.38
C PRO A 88 22.45 -6.43 -10.79
N GLY A 89 22.09 -6.28 -9.52
CA GLY A 89 22.10 -5.00 -8.81
C GLY A 89 20.86 -4.13 -9.01
N THR A 90 19.94 -4.48 -9.92
CA THR A 90 18.66 -3.75 -10.06
C THR A 90 17.76 -3.89 -8.84
N PHE A 91 17.84 -5.00 -8.10
CA PHE A 91 17.13 -5.15 -6.82
C PHE A 91 17.56 -4.08 -5.80
N TRP A 92 18.86 -3.93 -5.56
CA TRP A 92 19.38 -2.93 -4.63
C TRP A 92 19.13 -1.49 -5.12
N LYS A 93 19.18 -1.26 -6.44
CA LYS A 93 18.77 0.03 -7.02
C LYS A 93 17.30 0.34 -6.75
N SER A 94 16.43 -0.66 -6.88
CA SER A 94 15.00 -0.55 -6.59
C SER A 94 14.75 -0.28 -5.10
N TRP A 95 15.49 -0.97 -4.21
CA TRP A 95 15.41 -0.78 -2.76
C TRP A 95 15.84 0.62 -2.30
N ASN A 96 16.87 1.17 -2.95
CA ASN A 96 17.41 2.50 -2.63
C ASN A 96 16.75 3.64 -3.45
N ASN A 97 15.74 3.35 -4.27
CA ASN A 97 15.01 4.37 -5.01
C ASN A 97 13.71 4.68 -4.25
N ALA A 98 13.55 5.95 -3.83
CA ALA A 98 12.37 6.41 -3.07
C ALA A 98 11.03 6.17 -3.81
N GLY A 99 11.03 6.25 -5.14
CA GLY A 99 9.85 5.96 -5.96
C GLY A 99 9.47 4.48 -5.93
N GLU A 100 10.43 3.58 -6.12
CA GLU A 100 10.16 2.14 -6.14
C GLU A 100 9.91 1.54 -4.75
N VAL A 101 10.68 1.94 -3.73
CA VAL A 101 10.60 1.38 -2.37
C VAL A 101 9.24 1.61 -1.72
N VAL A 102 8.59 2.74 -2.01
CA VAL A 102 7.25 3.07 -1.51
C VAL A 102 6.17 2.16 -2.13
N PHE A 103 6.39 1.65 -3.34
CA PHE A 103 5.47 0.72 -4.01
C PHE A 103 5.80 -0.76 -3.83
N MET A 104 6.99 -1.13 -3.31
CA MET A 104 7.32 -2.52 -2.93
C MET A 104 6.22 -3.25 -2.13
N PRO A 105 5.56 -2.61 -1.15
CA PRO A 105 4.45 -3.21 -0.40
C PRO A 105 3.31 -3.78 -1.26
N THR A 106 3.09 -3.25 -2.46
CA THR A 106 2.00 -3.70 -3.34
C THR A 106 2.13 -5.16 -3.77
N PHE A 107 3.35 -5.71 -3.78
CA PHE A 107 3.59 -7.14 -3.95
C PHE A 107 2.96 -7.95 -2.81
N LEU A 108 3.20 -7.55 -1.56
CA LEU A 108 2.63 -8.21 -0.39
C LEU A 108 1.11 -8.03 -0.30
N LEU A 109 0.62 -6.84 -0.64
CA LEU A 109 -0.81 -6.58 -0.67
C LEU A 109 -1.52 -7.46 -1.70
N SER A 110 -0.85 -7.77 -2.81
CA SER A 110 -1.37 -8.73 -3.79
C SER A 110 -1.48 -10.13 -3.23
N ILE A 111 -0.45 -10.60 -2.50
CA ILE A 111 -0.50 -11.90 -1.80
C ILE A 111 -1.65 -11.90 -0.79
N ALA A 112 -1.82 -10.83 -0.01
CA ALA A 112 -2.88 -10.75 0.99
C ALA A 112 -4.28 -10.84 0.38
N THR A 113 -4.53 -10.12 -0.72
CA THR A 113 -5.81 -10.21 -1.43
C THR A 113 -6.04 -11.58 -2.07
N ILE A 114 -4.99 -12.29 -2.50
CA ILE A 114 -5.09 -13.70 -2.94
C ILE A 114 -5.54 -14.58 -1.76
N ILE A 115 -4.93 -14.41 -0.58
CA ILE A 115 -5.30 -15.15 0.64
C ILE A 115 -6.77 -14.89 1.00
N SER A 116 -7.20 -13.62 1.01
CA SER A 116 -8.59 -13.24 1.28
C SER A 116 -9.58 -13.88 0.30
N ASN A 117 -9.20 -14.07 -0.97
CA ASN A 117 -10.05 -14.66 -1.99
C ASN A 117 -10.09 -16.21 -1.96
N PHE A 118 -9.22 -16.89 -1.20
CA PHE A 118 -9.29 -18.34 -1.06
C PHE A 118 -10.60 -18.81 -0.40
N TYR A 119 -11.06 -18.11 0.64
CA TYR A 119 -12.30 -18.49 1.33
C TYR A 119 -13.54 -18.43 0.43
N PRO A 120 -13.86 -17.30 -0.25
CA PRO A 120 -15.08 -17.21 -1.05
C PRO A 120 -15.03 -18.02 -2.37
N TYR A 121 -13.85 -18.24 -2.95
CA TYR A 121 -13.76 -18.78 -4.31
C TYR A 121 -13.10 -20.16 -4.42
N ALA A 122 -12.22 -20.54 -3.49
CA ALA A 122 -11.55 -21.84 -3.50
C ALA A 122 -12.18 -22.83 -2.51
N TYR A 123 -12.54 -22.39 -1.30
CA TYR A 123 -13.30 -23.17 -0.33
C TYR A 123 -14.82 -23.01 -0.57
N PRO A 124 -15.67 -24.04 -0.39
CA PRO A 124 -15.36 -25.45 -0.09
C PRO A 124 -15.06 -26.33 -1.33
N TYR A 125 -15.03 -25.76 -2.54
CA TYR A 125 -14.97 -26.52 -3.80
C TYR A 125 -13.72 -27.39 -3.99
N THR A 126 -12.63 -27.07 -3.28
CA THR A 126 -11.34 -27.76 -3.39
C THR A 126 -11.12 -28.83 -2.31
N GLY A 127 -11.95 -28.89 -1.27
CA GLY A 127 -11.84 -29.84 -0.15
C GLY A 127 -11.27 -29.22 1.14
N GLU A 128 -11.23 -30.02 2.22
CA GLU A 128 -10.86 -29.54 3.57
C GLU A 128 -9.40 -29.09 3.70
N TRP A 129 -8.49 -29.59 2.84
CA TRP A 129 -7.09 -29.16 2.83
C TRP A 129 -6.94 -27.64 2.62
N MET A 130 -7.91 -27.01 1.96
CA MET A 130 -7.94 -25.56 1.74
C MET A 130 -7.96 -24.78 3.06
N VAL A 131 -8.61 -25.29 4.11
CA VAL A 131 -8.62 -24.64 5.44
C VAL A 131 -7.21 -24.54 6.01
N TRP A 132 -6.42 -25.61 5.84
CA TRP A 132 -5.02 -25.66 6.27
C TRP A 132 -4.14 -24.76 5.42
N THR A 133 -4.30 -24.78 4.10
CA THR A 133 -3.58 -23.89 3.19
C THR A 133 -3.81 -22.43 3.53
N ILE A 134 -5.07 -22.01 3.69
CA ILE A 134 -5.43 -20.65 4.11
C ILE A 134 -4.69 -20.27 5.40
N ARG A 135 -4.70 -21.14 6.41
CA ARG A 135 -4.04 -20.88 7.71
C ARG A 135 -2.53 -20.73 7.57
N ILE A 136 -1.88 -21.68 6.90
CA ILE A 136 -0.42 -21.70 6.76
C ILE A 136 0.05 -20.48 5.96
N THR A 137 -0.61 -20.21 4.84
CA THR A 137 -0.27 -19.06 3.99
C THR A 137 -0.52 -17.74 4.73
N TYR A 138 -1.60 -17.62 5.51
CA TYR A 138 -1.86 -16.44 6.35
C TYR A 138 -0.75 -16.16 7.36
N TRP A 139 -0.35 -17.14 8.18
CA TRP A 139 0.70 -16.92 9.19
C TRP A 139 2.08 -16.71 8.58
N THR A 140 2.35 -17.34 7.43
CA THR A 140 3.59 -17.10 6.67
C THR A 140 3.62 -15.66 6.14
N TYR A 141 2.51 -15.20 5.55
CA TYR A 141 2.35 -13.81 5.13
C TYR A 141 2.52 -12.85 6.30
N PHE A 142 1.89 -13.14 7.44
CA PHE A 142 1.96 -12.32 8.65
C PHE A 142 3.40 -12.09 9.12
N ALA A 143 4.20 -13.16 9.24
CA ALA A 143 5.60 -13.07 9.65
C ALA A 143 6.43 -12.25 8.64
N PHE A 144 6.23 -12.50 7.35
CA PHE A 144 6.96 -11.79 6.30
C PHE A 144 6.57 -10.30 6.22
N ALA A 145 5.28 -9.98 6.39
CA ALA A 145 4.78 -8.61 6.42
C ALA A 145 5.42 -7.80 7.55
N CYS A 146 5.59 -8.39 8.74
CA CYS A 146 6.26 -7.75 9.87
C CYS A 146 7.71 -7.38 9.52
N ILE A 147 8.47 -8.34 8.99
CA ILE A 147 9.88 -8.16 8.63
C ILE A 147 9.99 -7.05 7.58
N VAL A 148 9.23 -7.16 6.48
CA VAL A 148 9.29 -6.19 5.38
C VAL A 148 8.87 -4.80 5.84
N CYS A 149 7.82 -4.68 6.66
CA CYS A 149 7.39 -3.39 7.18
C CYS A 149 8.51 -2.69 7.96
N VAL A 150 9.17 -3.39 8.90
CA VAL A 150 10.28 -2.82 9.67
C VAL A 150 11.45 -2.46 8.77
N SER A 151 11.81 -3.33 7.82
CA SER A 151 12.89 -3.07 6.87
C SER A 151 12.62 -1.85 5.97
N LEU A 152 11.39 -1.68 5.49
CA LEU A 152 11.01 -0.55 4.65
C LEU A 152 11.04 0.76 5.43
N PHE A 153 10.47 0.82 6.64
CA PHE A 153 10.53 2.03 7.46
C PHE A 153 11.97 2.39 7.84
N TYR A 154 12.79 1.42 8.22
CA TYR A 154 14.21 1.65 8.49
C TYR A 154 14.92 2.24 7.26
N THR A 155 14.66 1.69 6.07
CA THR A 155 15.25 2.18 4.81
C THR A 155 14.78 3.60 4.50
N LEU A 156 13.49 3.89 4.66
CA LEU A 156 12.94 5.22 4.42
C LEU A 156 13.53 6.25 5.37
N PHE A 157 13.66 5.94 6.66
CA PHE A 157 14.25 6.85 7.65
C PHE A 157 15.74 7.08 7.41
N ARG A 158 16.48 6.04 7.01
CA ARG A 158 17.92 6.13 6.80
C ARG A 158 18.29 6.81 5.48
N ASN A 159 17.65 6.38 4.38
CA ASN A 159 18.10 6.72 3.03
C ASN A 159 17.25 7.83 2.38
N HIS A 160 16.07 8.12 2.93
CA HIS A 160 15.07 8.99 2.30
C HIS A 160 14.36 9.97 3.26
N PRO A 161 15.04 10.85 4.04
CA PRO A 161 14.39 12.01 4.66
C PRO A 161 13.55 12.82 3.66
N PHE A 162 12.24 12.79 3.84
CA PHE A 162 11.28 13.52 3.02
C PHE A 162 11.17 14.98 3.48
N GLN A 163 11.23 15.91 2.53
CA GLN A 163 10.87 17.29 2.75
C GLN A 163 9.35 17.47 2.59
N MET A 164 8.77 18.49 3.25
CA MET A 164 7.31 18.68 3.30
C MET A 164 6.64 18.70 1.91
N GLY A 165 7.25 19.35 0.92
CA GLY A 165 6.71 19.41 -0.45
C GLY A 165 6.75 18.08 -1.21
N THR A 166 7.61 17.16 -0.79
CA THR A 166 7.88 15.87 -1.46
C THR A 166 7.04 14.71 -0.90
N ILE A 167 6.34 14.93 0.20
CA ILE A 167 5.45 13.93 0.79
C ILE A 167 4.36 13.58 -0.22
N ILE A 168 4.14 12.30 -0.45
CA ILE A 168 3.06 11.80 -1.31
C ILE A 168 2.19 10.82 -0.51
N PRO A 169 0.89 10.69 -0.83
CA PRO A 169 0.01 9.75 -0.13
C PRO A 169 0.52 8.31 -0.11
N ALA A 170 1.29 7.91 -1.13
CA ALA A 170 1.87 6.59 -1.24
C ALA A 170 2.83 6.23 -0.08
N ILE A 171 3.39 7.21 0.65
CA ILE A 171 4.28 6.97 1.82
C ILE A 171 3.62 6.13 2.93
N ILE A 172 2.30 5.93 2.87
CA ILE A 172 1.55 5.11 3.82
C ILE A 172 1.60 3.63 3.41
N LEU A 173 1.83 3.29 2.13
CA LEU A 173 1.89 1.90 1.66
C LEU A 173 2.86 0.99 2.44
N PRO A 174 4.03 1.44 2.93
CA PRO A 174 4.94 0.61 3.74
C PRO A 174 4.31 -0.03 4.98
N ILE A 175 3.34 0.60 5.64
CA ILE A 175 2.64 -0.01 6.79
C ILE A 175 1.50 -0.93 6.37
N PHE A 176 1.01 -0.81 5.14
CA PHE A 176 -0.16 -1.56 4.68
C PHE A 176 0.00 -3.09 4.78
N PRO A 177 1.15 -3.73 4.51
CA PRO A 177 1.28 -5.17 4.67
C PRO A 177 0.89 -5.66 6.07
N CYS A 178 1.35 -4.95 7.11
CA CYS A 178 0.96 -5.20 8.50
C CYS A 178 -0.53 -4.89 8.72
N MET A 179 -1.02 -3.75 8.24
CA MET A 179 -2.45 -3.39 8.37
C MET A 179 -3.36 -4.46 7.77
N ILE A 180 -3.04 -4.94 6.57
CA ILE A 180 -3.83 -5.91 5.81
C ILE A 180 -3.72 -7.33 6.40
N CYS A 181 -2.81 -7.61 7.34
CA CYS A 181 -2.92 -8.83 8.16
C CYS A 181 -4.28 -8.89 8.89
N GLY A 182 -4.84 -7.74 9.28
CA GLY A 182 -6.18 -7.64 9.85
C GLY A 182 -7.27 -7.94 8.83
N VAL A 183 -7.23 -7.27 7.68
CA VAL A 183 -8.20 -7.49 6.57
C VAL A 183 -8.17 -8.94 6.07
N ALA A 184 -6.98 -9.52 5.93
CA ALA A 184 -6.83 -10.91 5.52
C ALA A 184 -7.41 -11.86 6.56
N ALA A 185 -7.19 -11.60 7.85
CA ALA A 185 -7.79 -12.38 8.93
C ALA A 185 -9.32 -12.29 8.90
N SER A 186 -9.87 -11.09 8.72
CA SER A 186 -11.32 -10.86 8.71
C SER A 186 -12.00 -11.57 7.55
N ALA A 187 -11.36 -11.63 6.38
CA ALA A 187 -11.86 -12.33 5.22
C ALA A 187 -11.85 -13.88 5.36
N ILE A 188 -11.00 -14.44 6.22
CA ILE A 188 -10.79 -15.91 6.30
C ILE A 188 -11.21 -16.52 7.64
N VAL A 189 -11.53 -15.72 8.65
CA VAL A 189 -11.80 -16.19 10.03
C VAL A 189 -12.92 -17.24 10.08
N GLU A 190 -13.95 -17.08 9.26
CA GLU A 190 -15.07 -18.02 9.18
C GLU A 190 -14.66 -19.40 8.67
N SER A 191 -13.61 -19.50 7.86
CA SER A 191 -13.09 -20.77 7.37
C SER A 191 -12.37 -21.59 8.45
N GLN A 192 -12.00 -20.97 9.57
CA GLN A 192 -11.08 -21.57 10.53
C GLN A 192 -11.79 -22.22 11.73
N PRO A 193 -11.18 -23.24 12.36
CA PRO A 193 -11.64 -23.79 13.64
C PRO A 193 -11.64 -22.72 14.74
N PRO A 194 -12.50 -22.85 15.78
CA PRO A 194 -12.71 -21.80 16.78
C PRO A 194 -11.44 -21.25 17.46
N GLU A 195 -10.54 -22.13 17.91
CA GLU A 195 -9.27 -21.72 18.55
C GLU A 195 -8.36 -20.93 17.60
N GLN A 196 -8.34 -21.32 16.33
CA GLN A 196 -7.49 -20.69 15.32
C GLN A 196 -8.11 -19.36 14.85
N ALA A 197 -9.44 -19.33 14.73
CA ALA A 197 -10.20 -18.11 14.48
C ALA A 197 -9.95 -17.07 15.57
N LYS A 198 -9.96 -17.47 16.86
CA LYS A 198 -9.62 -16.59 17.98
C LYS A 198 -8.24 -15.96 17.83
N ASN A 199 -7.21 -16.75 17.53
CA ASN A 199 -5.85 -16.25 17.35
C ASN A 199 -5.76 -15.24 16.19
N MET A 200 -6.44 -15.51 15.07
CA MET A 200 -6.50 -14.60 13.93
C MET A 200 -7.28 -13.32 14.27
N ILE A 201 -8.33 -13.39 15.08
CA ILE A 201 -9.08 -12.20 15.54
C ILE A 201 -8.20 -11.30 16.39
N VAL A 202 -7.52 -11.86 17.39
CA VAL A 202 -6.66 -11.08 18.29
C VAL A 202 -5.49 -10.46 17.51
N ALA A 203 -4.81 -11.24 16.68
CA ALA A 203 -3.72 -10.75 15.84
C ALA A 203 -4.21 -9.70 14.82
N GLY A 204 -5.38 -9.94 14.23
CA GLY A 204 -5.99 -9.06 13.25
C GLY A 204 -6.35 -7.69 13.82
N ILE A 205 -6.95 -7.64 15.02
CA ILE A 205 -7.23 -6.37 15.73
C ILE A 205 -5.92 -5.63 16.01
N ALA A 206 -4.90 -6.32 16.54
CA ALA A 206 -3.63 -5.70 16.91
C ALA A 206 -2.91 -5.07 15.69
N PHE A 207 -2.83 -5.81 14.58
CA PHE A 207 -2.12 -5.37 13.40
C PHE A 207 -2.90 -4.37 12.54
N GLN A 208 -4.23 -4.47 12.52
CA GLN A 208 -5.08 -3.41 11.98
C GLN A 208 -4.88 -2.11 12.77
N GLY A 209 -4.84 -2.19 14.10
CA GLY A 209 -4.56 -1.06 14.99
C GLY A 209 -3.19 -0.44 14.76
N LEU A 210 -2.13 -1.24 14.66
CA LEU A 210 -0.78 -0.78 14.32
C LEU A 210 -0.78 0.02 13.01
N GLY A 211 -1.43 -0.52 11.96
CA GLY A 211 -1.56 0.16 10.67
C GLY A 211 -2.29 1.49 10.78
N PHE A 212 -3.39 1.52 11.52
CA PHE A 212 -4.19 2.72 11.71
C PHE A 212 -3.46 3.82 12.48
N TRP A 213 -2.70 3.48 13.54
CA TRP A 213 -1.92 4.45 14.31
C TRP A 213 -0.83 5.12 13.48
N VAL A 214 -0.05 4.34 12.73
CA VAL A 214 0.98 4.88 11.82
C VAL A 214 0.33 5.70 10.70
N TYR A 215 -0.81 5.26 10.18
CA TYR A 215 -1.59 6.03 9.22
C TYR A 215 -1.97 7.41 9.77
N LEU A 216 -2.47 7.53 11.00
CA LEU A 216 -2.88 8.82 11.55
C LEU A 216 -1.72 9.83 11.59
N LEU A 217 -0.51 9.37 11.95
CA LEU A 217 0.70 10.20 11.96
C LEU A 217 1.07 10.67 10.55
N LEU A 218 1.08 9.77 9.56
CA LEU A 218 1.39 10.09 8.18
C LEU A 218 0.27 10.91 7.50
N TYR A 219 -0.97 10.71 7.90
CA TYR A 219 -2.14 11.44 7.42
C TYR A 219 -2.07 12.91 7.85
N GLY A 220 -1.70 13.17 9.11
CA GLY A 220 -1.45 14.54 9.59
C GLY A 220 -0.42 15.28 8.74
N ASN A 221 0.69 14.61 8.40
CA ASN A 221 1.73 15.17 7.52
C ASN A 221 1.23 15.40 6.09
N ASN A 222 0.42 14.49 5.54
CA ASN A 222 -0.19 14.66 4.21
C ASN A 222 -1.18 15.82 4.19
N LEU A 223 -2.00 15.99 5.24
CA LEU A 223 -2.89 17.15 5.37
C LEU A 223 -2.10 18.45 5.47
N LEU A 224 -1.06 18.49 6.30
CA LEU A 224 -0.20 19.67 6.42
C LEU A 224 0.40 20.06 5.06
N ARG A 225 0.92 19.08 4.29
CA ARG A 225 1.38 19.33 2.93
C ARG A 225 0.27 19.90 2.05
N LEU A 226 -0.95 19.37 2.10
CA LEU A 226 -2.06 19.88 1.30
C LEU A 226 -2.38 21.34 1.64
N PHE A 227 -2.27 21.75 2.91
CA PHE A 227 -2.45 23.15 3.32
C PHE A 227 -1.29 24.07 2.90
N THR A 228 -0.05 23.59 2.89
CA THR A 228 1.13 24.43 2.61
C THR A 228 1.53 24.46 1.13
N THR A 229 1.44 23.31 0.46
CA THR A 229 1.92 23.12 -0.93
C THR A 229 0.77 22.97 -1.92
N GLY A 230 -0.43 22.58 -1.45
CA GLY A 230 -1.59 22.36 -2.30
C GLY A 230 -1.65 20.97 -2.95
N LEU A 231 -2.53 20.84 -3.95
CA LEU A 231 -2.80 19.59 -4.64
C LEU A 231 -1.60 19.11 -5.48
N GLN A 232 -1.49 17.79 -5.62
CA GLN A 232 -0.50 17.16 -6.50
C GLN A 232 -0.76 17.51 -7.98
N PRO A 233 0.26 17.35 -8.86
CA PRO A 233 0.09 17.43 -10.31
C PRO A 233 -1.04 16.53 -10.78
N ALA A 234 -1.77 16.95 -11.83
CA ALA A 234 -3.01 16.29 -12.26
C ALA A 234 -2.89 14.77 -12.50
N ALA A 235 -1.73 14.32 -13.02
CA ALA A 235 -1.46 12.90 -13.26
C ALA A 235 -1.25 12.07 -11.98
N ASP A 236 -0.94 12.69 -10.85
CA ASP A 236 -0.65 12.01 -9.57
C ASP A 236 -1.85 12.04 -8.60
N ARG A 237 -2.86 12.86 -8.89
CA ARG A 237 -4.05 13.01 -8.04
C ARG A 237 -4.83 11.72 -7.77
N PRO A 238 -4.88 10.72 -8.69
CA PRO A 238 -5.49 9.43 -8.36
C PRO A 238 -4.80 8.72 -7.18
N GLY A 239 -3.53 9.03 -6.88
CA GLY A 239 -2.85 8.54 -5.69
C GLY A 239 -3.44 9.04 -4.37
N MET A 240 -4.22 10.15 -4.38
CA MET A 240 -4.90 10.65 -3.18
C MET A 240 -5.94 9.67 -2.63
N PHE A 241 -6.48 8.77 -3.47
CA PHE A 241 -7.39 7.73 -3.00
C PHE A 241 -6.74 6.79 -1.99
N ILE A 242 -5.40 6.67 -1.94
CA ILE A 242 -4.71 5.86 -0.92
C ILE A 242 -5.13 6.26 0.50
N LEU A 243 -5.45 7.54 0.76
CA LEU A 243 -5.92 8.04 2.06
C LEU A 243 -7.31 7.53 2.46
N VAL A 244 -8.12 7.04 1.50
CA VAL A 244 -9.43 6.44 1.76
C VAL A 244 -9.29 5.08 2.41
N SER A 245 -8.24 4.33 2.03
CA SER A 245 -8.09 2.92 2.39
C SER A 245 -8.00 2.68 3.90
N PRO A 246 -7.10 3.32 4.67
CA PRO A 246 -6.88 2.97 6.07
C PRO A 246 -8.10 3.07 6.98
N PRO A 247 -8.88 4.18 7.02
CA PRO A 247 -10.10 4.23 7.82
C PRO A 247 -11.15 3.22 7.34
N SER A 248 -11.30 3.06 6.02
CA SER A 248 -12.29 2.15 5.44
C SER A 248 -12.00 0.68 5.75
N TYR A 249 -10.76 0.24 5.51
CA TYR A 249 -10.31 -1.12 5.84
C TYR A 249 -10.29 -1.37 7.35
N THR A 250 -10.02 -0.35 8.17
CA THR A 250 -10.11 -0.50 9.63
C THR A 250 -11.54 -0.76 10.07
N GLY A 251 -12.50 0.00 9.57
CA GLY A 251 -13.92 -0.25 9.83
C GLY A 251 -14.36 -1.64 9.35
N LEU A 252 -13.99 -2.01 8.13
CA LEU A 252 -14.27 -3.33 7.55
C LEU A 252 -13.71 -4.46 8.43
N THR A 253 -12.40 -4.44 8.68
CA THR A 253 -11.70 -5.49 9.45
C THR A 253 -12.34 -5.69 10.81
N LEU A 254 -12.58 -4.59 11.55
CA LEU A 254 -13.15 -4.68 12.89
C LEU A 254 -14.54 -5.34 12.86
N LEU A 255 -15.36 -4.96 11.89
CA LEU A 255 -16.72 -5.47 11.75
C LEU A 255 -16.73 -6.96 11.36
N ASP A 256 -15.97 -7.34 10.34
CA ASP A 256 -15.88 -8.72 9.86
C ASP A 256 -15.27 -9.67 10.89
N LEU A 257 -14.25 -9.21 11.64
CA LEU A 257 -13.70 -10.00 12.75
C LEU A 257 -14.73 -10.23 13.85
N ALA A 258 -15.60 -9.24 14.11
CA ALA A 258 -16.66 -9.39 15.08
C ALA A 258 -17.78 -10.32 14.59
N PHE A 259 -18.16 -10.25 13.30
CA PHE A 259 -19.07 -11.24 12.70
C PHE A 259 -18.50 -12.65 12.80
N GLY A 260 -17.21 -12.83 12.47
CA GLY A 260 -16.52 -14.10 12.63
C GLY A 260 -16.51 -14.61 14.07
N ALA A 261 -16.28 -13.72 15.05
CA ALA A 261 -16.32 -14.06 16.47
C ALA A 261 -17.71 -14.57 16.89
N VAL A 262 -18.77 -13.85 16.50
CA VAL A 262 -20.15 -14.21 16.83
C VAL A 262 -20.54 -15.53 16.15
N HIS A 263 -20.20 -15.71 14.87
CA HIS A 263 -20.53 -16.92 14.12
C HIS A 263 -19.85 -18.18 14.71
N LYS A 264 -18.63 -18.04 15.24
CA LYS A 264 -17.91 -19.16 15.87
C LYS A 264 -18.38 -19.48 17.28
N HIS A 265 -19.21 -18.64 17.91
CA HIS A 265 -19.68 -18.78 19.29
C HIS A 265 -18.55 -19.10 20.29
N HIS A 266 -17.34 -18.58 20.02
CA HIS A 266 -16.16 -18.87 20.80
C HIS A 266 -15.72 -17.64 21.59
N PRO A 267 -15.50 -17.73 22.91
CA PRO A 267 -15.00 -16.60 23.69
C PRO A 267 -13.68 -16.08 23.13
N ILE A 268 -13.65 -14.80 22.79
CA ILE A 268 -12.44 -14.10 22.33
C ILE A 268 -11.67 -13.57 23.54
N PHE A 269 -12.37 -13.01 24.51
CA PHE A 269 -11.83 -12.53 25.78
C PHE A 269 -12.21 -13.48 26.93
N VAL A 270 -11.82 -13.12 28.16
CA VAL A 270 -12.08 -13.90 29.37
C VAL A 270 -13.59 -14.17 29.59
N SER A 271 -14.44 -13.22 29.23
CA SER A 271 -15.90 -13.38 29.35
C SER A 271 -16.48 -14.21 28.21
N LYS A 272 -17.50 -15.04 28.54
CA LYS A 272 -18.23 -15.86 27.57
C LYS A 272 -18.98 -15.02 26.52
N ASN A 273 -19.49 -13.85 26.90
CA ASN A 273 -20.25 -12.94 26.02
C ASN A 273 -19.33 -11.97 25.25
N SER A 274 -18.03 -12.28 25.16
CA SER A 274 -17.06 -11.43 24.48
C SER A 274 -17.33 -11.21 22.99
N PRO A 275 -17.87 -12.17 22.21
CA PRO A 275 -18.20 -11.94 20.81
C PRO A 275 -19.26 -10.85 20.59
N GLU A 276 -20.31 -10.83 21.41
CA GLU A 276 -21.39 -9.84 21.31
C GLU A 276 -20.92 -8.43 21.69
N TRP A 277 -20.08 -8.34 22.73
CA TRP A 277 -19.46 -7.06 23.12
C TRP A 277 -18.52 -6.54 22.05
N LEU A 278 -17.75 -7.44 21.43
CA LEU A 278 -16.87 -7.10 20.32
C LEU A 278 -17.70 -6.56 19.14
N LEU A 279 -18.80 -7.22 18.78
CA LEU A 279 -19.69 -6.76 17.71
C LEU A 279 -20.25 -5.37 17.98
N PHE A 280 -20.71 -5.09 19.20
CA PHE A 280 -21.20 -3.76 19.56
C PHE A 280 -20.11 -2.68 19.38
N ILE A 281 -18.92 -2.91 19.93
CA ILE A 281 -17.79 -1.95 19.86
C ILE A 281 -17.33 -1.77 18.41
N CYS A 282 -17.16 -2.86 17.67
CA CYS A 282 -16.69 -2.83 16.29
C CYS A 282 -17.69 -2.17 15.35
N THR A 283 -19.00 -2.35 15.56
CA THR A 283 -20.04 -1.66 14.79
C THR A 283 -19.98 -0.15 15.03
N PHE A 284 -19.87 0.28 16.30
CA PHE A 284 -19.69 1.69 16.64
C PHE A 284 -18.43 2.29 15.99
N LEU A 285 -17.29 1.60 16.07
CA LEU A 285 -16.04 2.05 15.47
C LEU A 285 -16.11 2.06 13.93
N ALA A 286 -16.77 1.11 13.29
CA ALA A 286 -16.93 1.08 11.84
C ALA A 286 -17.73 2.30 11.34
N ILE A 287 -18.81 2.67 12.04
CA ILE A 287 -19.60 3.89 11.78
C ILE A 287 -18.75 5.15 12.00
N PHE A 288 -17.90 5.17 13.03
CA PHE A 288 -17.00 6.29 13.27
C PHE A 288 -15.94 6.44 12.16
N MET A 289 -15.37 5.33 11.70
CA MET A 289 -14.28 5.32 10.72
C MET A 289 -14.75 5.60 9.28
N ILE A 290 -15.93 5.11 8.89
CA ILE A 290 -16.43 5.27 7.52
C ILE A 290 -16.59 6.75 7.14
N ALA A 291 -16.93 7.63 8.08
CA ALA A 291 -17.06 9.07 7.83
C ALA A 291 -15.73 9.70 7.37
N LEU A 292 -14.61 9.30 7.98
CA LEU A 292 -13.28 9.76 7.56
C LEU A 292 -12.91 9.20 6.18
N GLY A 293 -13.23 7.93 5.91
CA GLY A 293 -13.05 7.32 4.60
C GLY A 293 -13.84 8.04 3.50
N ALA A 294 -15.10 8.36 3.76
CA ALA A 294 -15.97 9.10 2.85
C ALA A 294 -15.48 10.53 2.61
N PHE A 295 -15.02 11.23 3.66
CA PHE A 295 -14.41 12.55 3.52
C PHE A 295 -13.20 12.51 2.57
N ASN A 296 -12.26 11.60 2.81
CA ASN A 296 -11.09 11.43 1.95
C ASN A 296 -11.47 11.06 0.52
N PHE A 297 -12.54 10.25 0.34
CA PHE A 297 -13.06 9.88 -0.96
C PHE A 297 -13.54 11.10 -1.74
N PHE A 298 -14.37 11.95 -1.14
CA PHE A 298 -14.88 13.14 -1.81
C PHE A 298 -13.76 14.14 -2.13
N VAL A 299 -12.81 14.34 -1.23
CA VAL A 299 -11.63 15.19 -1.50
C VAL A 299 -10.80 14.64 -2.67
N ALA A 300 -10.51 13.34 -2.69
CA ALA A 300 -9.78 12.69 -3.78
C ALA A 300 -10.56 12.75 -5.11
N LEU A 301 -11.87 12.50 -5.07
CA LEU A 301 -12.74 12.54 -6.24
C LEU A 301 -12.76 13.93 -6.86
N ILE A 302 -12.99 14.98 -6.07
CA ILE A 302 -12.98 16.37 -6.55
C ILE A 302 -11.59 16.74 -7.08
N SER A 303 -10.52 16.32 -6.40
CA SER A 303 -9.14 16.54 -6.86
C SER A 303 -8.88 15.92 -8.24
N VAL A 304 -9.33 14.68 -8.45
CA VAL A 304 -9.19 13.99 -9.74
C VAL A 304 -10.05 14.66 -10.83
N ILE A 305 -11.31 14.96 -10.54
CA ILE A 305 -12.22 15.66 -11.47
C ILE A 305 -11.62 17.01 -11.89
N THR A 306 -11.19 17.84 -10.93
CA THR A 306 -10.52 19.12 -11.23
C THR A 306 -9.20 18.92 -11.97
N GLY A 307 -8.51 17.80 -11.76
CA GLY A 307 -7.32 17.40 -12.50
C GLY A 307 -7.61 17.17 -13.97
N PHE A 308 -8.72 16.50 -14.27
CA PHE A 308 -9.21 16.30 -15.65
C PHE A 308 -9.57 17.62 -16.35
N PHE A 309 -10.01 18.64 -15.61
CA PHE A 309 -10.31 19.96 -16.17
C PHE A 309 -9.10 20.90 -16.25
N SER A 310 -8.01 20.60 -15.54
CA SER A 310 -6.78 21.40 -15.50
C SER A 310 -6.05 21.45 -16.86
N PRO A 311 -5.31 22.54 -17.19
CA PRO A 311 -4.59 22.68 -18.46
C PRO A 311 -3.41 21.72 -18.70
N GLY A 312 -3.01 20.94 -17.69
CA GLY A 312 -1.88 20.00 -17.80
C GLY A 312 -2.16 18.77 -18.67
N LYS A 313 -1.08 18.17 -19.18
CA LYS A 313 -1.13 16.87 -19.89
C LYS A 313 -1.40 15.75 -18.89
N LEU A 314 -2.39 14.91 -19.17
CA LEU A 314 -2.73 13.73 -18.37
C LEU A 314 -2.11 12.50 -18.98
N LYS A 315 -1.25 11.85 -18.21
CA LYS A 315 -0.63 10.57 -18.59
C LYS A 315 -1.05 9.52 -17.61
N PHE A 316 -1.39 8.36 -18.14
CA PHE A 316 -1.70 7.20 -17.33
C PHE A 316 -0.45 6.77 -16.57
N LYS A 317 -0.60 6.52 -15.27
CA LYS A 317 0.44 5.90 -14.43
C LYS A 317 -0.13 4.62 -13.84
N VAL A 318 0.70 3.59 -13.72
CA VAL A 318 0.29 2.29 -13.17
C VAL A 318 -0.17 2.42 -11.72
N SER A 319 0.38 3.38 -10.98
CA SER A 319 -0.06 3.74 -9.63
C SER A 319 -1.56 4.09 -9.52
N TRP A 320 -2.23 4.43 -10.63
CA TRP A 320 -3.68 4.68 -10.63
C TRP A 320 -4.47 3.45 -10.17
N PHE A 321 -3.98 2.22 -10.38
CA PHE A 321 -4.63 1.02 -9.87
C PHE A 321 -4.77 0.99 -8.34
N ALA A 322 -3.94 1.74 -7.60
CA ALA A 322 -4.08 1.85 -6.14
C ALA A 322 -5.46 2.40 -5.74
N MET A 323 -6.12 3.20 -6.59
CA MET A 323 -7.46 3.72 -6.33
C MET A 323 -8.52 2.62 -6.29
N ILE A 324 -8.34 1.52 -7.02
CA ILE A 324 -9.28 0.39 -7.02
C ILE A 324 -9.24 -0.29 -5.65
N PHE A 325 -8.04 -0.62 -5.19
CA PHE A 325 -7.87 -1.23 -3.88
C PHE A 325 -8.36 -0.32 -2.75
N ALA A 326 -8.01 0.98 -2.82
CA ALA A 326 -8.38 1.93 -1.78
C ALA A 326 -9.89 2.10 -1.62
N ASN A 327 -10.59 2.32 -2.74
CA ASN A 327 -12.04 2.46 -2.73
C ASN A 327 -12.75 1.12 -2.49
N GLY A 328 -12.10 -0.02 -2.79
CA GLY A 328 -12.63 -1.34 -2.46
C GLY A 328 -12.91 -1.49 -0.96
N GLY A 329 -12.00 -1.00 -0.10
CA GLY A 329 -12.23 -0.99 1.35
C GLY A 329 -13.47 -0.19 1.74
N LEU A 330 -13.69 0.98 1.11
CA LEU A 330 -14.87 1.83 1.36
C LEU A 330 -16.17 1.15 0.93
N VAL A 331 -16.18 0.50 -0.23
CA VAL A 331 -17.34 -0.27 -0.70
C VAL A 331 -17.68 -1.40 0.25
N MET A 332 -16.67 -2.20 0.64
CA MET A 332 -16.88 -3.37 1.49
C MET A 332 -17.38 -2.97 2.89
N VAL A 333 -16.83 -1.93 3.51
CA VAL A 333 -17.33 -1.48 4.83
C VAL A 333 -18.76 -0.96 4.75
N ILE A 334 -19.18 -0.32 3.66
CA ILE A 334 -20.59 0.09 3.44
C ILE A 334 -21.50 -1.15 3.41
N GLN A 335 -21.09 -2.21 2.73
CA GLN A 335 -21.87 -3.44 2.60
C GLN A 335 -22.00 -4.17 3.94
N GLU A 336 -20.91 -4.30 4.68
CA GLU A 336 -20.93 -4.96 5.99
C GLU A 336 -21.67 -4.13 7.03
N LEU A 337 -21.58 -2.80 6.98
CA LEU A 337 -22.42 -1.92 7.82
C LEU A 337 -23.90 -2.04 7.50
N GLY A 338 -24.27 -2.28 6.24
CA GLY A 338 -25.65 -2.58 5.85
C GLY A 338 -26.20 -3.79 6.61
N LYS A 339 -25.40 -4.84 6.75
CA LYS A 339 -25.73 -6.02 7.56
C LYS A 339 -25.74 -5.73 9.06
N ALA A 340 -24.77 -4.96 9.56
CA ALA A 340 -24.63 -4.67 10.99
C ALA A 340 -25.78 -3.80 11.55
N VAL A 341 -26.28 -2.85 10.75
CA VAL A 341 -27.32 -1.88 11.15
C VAL A 341 -28.69 -2.26 10.57
N ASP A 342 -28.79 -3.36 9.84
CA ASP A 342 -30.00 -3.82 9.14
C ASP A 342 -30.61 -2.73 8.23
N SER A 343 -29.76 -2.14 7.37
CA SER A 343 -30.12 -1.00 6.52
C SER A 343 -30.01 -1.32 5.03
N ARG A 344 -31.17 -1.53 4.41
CA ARG A 344 -31.29 -1.76 2.96
C ARG A 344 -30.71 -0.61 2.12
N ALA A 345 -30.70 0.62 2.64
CA ALA A 345 -30.13 1.76 1.93
C ALA A 345 -28.61 1.63 1.77
N LEU A 346 -27.92 1.15 2.81
CA LEU A 346 -26.48 0.89 2.76
C LEU A 346 -26.16 -0.29 1.83
N ASP A 347 -26.98 -1.34 1.82
CA ASP A 347 -26.79 -2.48 0.92
C ASP A 347 -26.85 -2.06 -0.56
N VAL A 348 -27.87 -1.26 -0.92
CA VAL A 348 -28.03 -0.73 -2.28
C VAL A 348 -26.87 0.20 -2.65
N LEU A 349 -26.47 1.07 -1.73
CA LEU A 349 -25.34 1.98 -1.93
C LEU A 349 -24.03 1.21 -2.15
N GLY A 350 -23.74 0.24 -1.30
CA GLY A 350 -22.55 -0.61 -1.40
C GLY A 350 -22.52 -1.38 -2.72
N GLN A 351 -23.64 -1.97 -3.13
CA GLN A 351 -23.78 -2.65 -4.42
C GLN A 351 -23.52 -1.71 -5.61
N ALA A 352 -24.10 -0.51 -5.59
CA ALA A 352 -23.96 0.47 -6.67
C ALA A 352 -22.51 0.97 -6.77
N CYS A 353 -21.89 1.35 -5.64
CA CYS A 353 -20.50 1.76 -5.59
C CYS A 353 -19.54 0.63 -6.02
N GLY A 354 -19.83 -0.61 -5.62
CA GLY A 354 -19.08 -1.80 -6.04
C GLY A 354 -19.18 -2.09 -7.54
N SER A 355 -20.33 -1.80 -8.15
CA SER A 355 -20.50 -1.93 -9.60
C SER A 355 -19.72 -0.84 -10.35
N LEU A 356 -19.78 0.39 -9.85
CA LEU A 356 -19.06 1.54 -10.43
C LEU A 356 -17.53 1.32 -10.39
N ILE A 357 -16.98 0.88 -9.26
CA ILE A 357 -15.53 0.63 -9.16
C ILE A 357 -15.07 -0.52 -10.06
N SER A 358 -15.92 -1.53 -10.28
CA SER A 358 -15.64 -2.61 -11.23
C SER A 358 -15.55 -2.08 -12.68
N VAL A 359 -16.40 -1.13 -13.05
CA VAL A 359 -16.31 -0.44 -14.35
C VAL A 359 -15.01 0.35 -14.46
N VAL A 360 -14.64 1.10 -13.41
CA VAL A 360 -13.37 1.84 -13.38
C VAL A 360 -12.18 0.89 -13.50
N TRP A 361 -12.20 -0.26 -12.84
CA TRP A 361 -11.16 -1.30 -12.95
C TRP A 361 -10.98 -1.79 -14.39
N VAL A 362 -12.08 -2.07 -15.12
CA VAL A 362 -12.00 -2.44 -16.54
C VAL A 362 -11.39 -1.31 -17.38
N ILE A 363 -11.78 -0.06 -17.13
CA ILE A 363 -11.20 1.11 -17.82
C ILE A 363 -9.69 1.19 -17.58
N LEU A 364 -9.22 0.99 -16.33
CA LEU A 364 -7.78 1.03 -16.02
C LEU A 364 -7.02 -0.12 -16.69
N ILE A 365 -7.61 -1.31 -16.82
CA ILE A 365 -7.01 -2.42 -17.60
C ILE A 365 -6.82 -2.01 -19.05
N ILE A 366 -7.85 -1.44 -19.69
CA ILE A 366 -7.78 -0.99 -21.08
C ILE A 366 -6.70 0.09 -21.25
N LEU A 367 -6.63 1.06 -20.34
CA LEU A 367 -5.62 2.11 -20.35
C LEU A 367 -4.20 1.54 -20.15
N ALA A 368 -4.03 0.54 -19.28
CA ALA A 368 -2.74 -0.11 -19.06
C ALA A 368 -2.25 -0.85 -20.31
N VAL A 369 -3.12 -1.65 -20.95
CA VAL A 369 -2.81 -2.35 -22.20
C VAL A 369 -2.44 -1.33 -23.30
N ARG A 370 -3.19 -0.24 -23.41
CA ARG A 370 -2.89 0.85 -24.35
C ARG A 370 -1.54 1.51 -24.04
N ALA A 371 -1.26 1.83 -22.78
CA ALA A 371 -0.01 2.51 -22.41
C ALA A 371 1.23 1.62 -22.64
N VAL A 372 1.10 0.31 -22.45
CA VAL A 372 2.14 -0.67 -22.85
C VAL A 372 2.30 -0.74 -24.37
N TYR A 373 1.20 -0.68 -25.12
CA TYR A 373 1.24 -0.70 -26.60
C TYR A 373 1.87 0.57 -27.20
N VAL A 374 1.55 1.73 -26.64
CA VAL A 374 2.02 3.07 -27.05
C VAL A 374 3.44 3.37 -26.52
N GLN A 375 4.00 2.48 -25.69
CA GLN A 375 5.37 2.60 -25.14
C GLN A 375 5.51 3.76 -24.14
N GLU A 376 4.42 4.08 -23.45
CA GLU A 376 4.42 5.03 -22.32
C GLU A 376 4.79 4.35 -20.99
N LEU A 377 4.72 3.01 -20.95
CA LEU A 377 5.13 2.18 -19.81
C LEU A 377 6.14 1.11 -20.25
N LEU A 378 6.95 0.65 -19.29
CA LEU A 378 8.07 -0.27 -19.47
C LEU A 378 9.14 0.34 -20.39
N TYR A 379 9.45 1.61 -20.16
CA TYR A 379 10.34 2.41 -21.00
C TYR A 379 11.26 3.31 -20.17
N PRO A 380 12.51 3.56 -20.63
CA PRO A 380 13.45 4.42 -19.90
C PRO A 380 12.87 5.81 -19.66
N GLY A 381 12.93 6.29 -18.41
CA GLY A 381 12.51 7.65 -18.08
C GLY A 381 10.99 7.84 -17.92
N LYS A 382 10.20 6.76 -17.87
CA LYS A 382 8.73 6.83 -17.86
C LYS A 382 8.07 6.30 -16.59
N ASP A 383 8.63 5.26 -15.99
CA ASP A 383 8.07 4.57 -14.83
C ASP A 383 8.70 5.06 -13.52
N GLU A 384 8.38 4.40 -12.40
CA GLU A 384 8.85 4.78 -11.05
C GLU A 384 10.34 4.52 -10.81
N ASP A 385 11.03 3.89 -11.76
CA ASP A 385 12.46 3.58 -11.70
C ASP A 385 13.36 4.78 -12.05
N VAL A 386 12.76 5.91 -12.41
CA VAL A 386 13.47 7.19 -12.59
C VAL A 386 13.93 7.70 -11.23
N ASN A 387 15.20 8.07 -11.11
CA ASN A 387 15.72 8.75 -9.91
C ASN A 387 15.11 10.15 -9.81
N ILE A 388 13.94 10.26 -9.17
CA ILE A 388 13.31 11.54 -8.86
C ILE A 388 13.65 11.89 -7.40
N LEU A 389 14.94 12.10 -7.13
CA LEU A 389 15.29 12.91 -5.97
C LEU A 389 15.30 14.37 -6.46
N PRO A 390 14.50 15.26 -5.87
CA PRO A 390 14.60 16.69 -6.16
C PRO A 390 16.07 17.15 -6.01
N PRO A 391 16.55 18.09 -6.84
CA PRO A 391 17.94 18.56 -6.79
C PRO A 391 18.39 18.98 -5.39
N GLU A 392 17.47 19.55 -4.61
CA GLU A 392 17.66 20.01 -3.23
C GLU A 392 17.92 18.85 -2.25
N VAL A 393 17.29 17.69 -2.49
CA VAL A 393 17.47 16.48 -1.68
C VAL A 393 18.82 15.83 -2.03
N LEU A 394 19.20 15.83 -3.31
CA LEU A 394 20.55 15.44 -3.74
C LEU A 394 21.62 16.35 -3.12
N GLU A 395 21.36 17.64 -2.98
CA GLU A 395 22.28 18.59 -2.36
C GLU A 395 22.41 18.37 -0.85
N TYR A 396 21.31 18.04 -0.17
CA TYR A 396 21.34 17.66 1.25
C TYR A 396 22.18 16.40 1.51
N TYR A 397 21.99 15.33 0.71
CA TYR A 397 22.82 14.13 0.87
C TYR A 397 24.27 14.36 0.49
N LYS A 398 24.55 15.16 -0.55
CA LYS A 398 25.94 15.56 -0.85
C LYS A 398 26.58 16.29 0.33
N LYS A 399 25.83 17.13 1.05
CA LYS A 399 26.33 17.77 2.27
C LYS A 399 26.61 16.76 3.38
N LEU A 400 25.74 15.76 3.58
CA LEU A 400 25.96 14.70 4.56
C LEU A 400 27.18 13.81 4.23
N GLU A 401 27.36 13.43 2.97
CA GLU A 401 28.54 12.67 2.51
C GLU A 401 29.84 13.49 2.72
N LEU A 402 29.80 14.80 2.46
CA LEU A 402 30.92 15.70 2.76
C LEU A 402 31.23 15.80 4.25
N PHE A 403 30.22 15.78 5.13
CA PHE A 403 30.42 15.78 6.58
C PHE A 403 31.03 14.47 7.09
N ASP A 404 30.67 13.32 6.52
CA ASP A 404 31.28 12.02 6.87
C ASP A 404 32.73 11.94 6.38
N ASP A 405 33.02 12.37 5.14
CA ASP A 405 34.37 12.43 4.56
C ASP A 405 35.28 13.41 5.33
N ASP A 406 34.79 14.58 5.72
CA ASP A 406 35.54 15.53 6.55
C ASP A 406 35.80 14.97 7.96
N SER A 407 34.89 14.14 8.49
CA SER A 407 35.08 13.47 9.79
C SER A 407 36.10 12.32 9.72
N GLU A 408 36.13 11.58 8.61
CA GLU A 408 37.14 10.54 8.36
C GLU A 408 38.51 11.16 8.06
N ALA A 409 38.56 12.25 7.29
CA ALA A 409 39.77 13.04 7.06
C ALA A 409 40.33 13.61 8.38
N ALA A 410 39.49 14.16 9.25
CA ALA A 410 39.89 14.65 10.57
C ALA A 410 40.42 13.53 11.50
N LYS A 411 39.84 12.33 11.44
CA LYS A 411 40.33 11.15 12.17
C LYS A 411 41.66 10.62 11.60
N SER A 412 41.85 10.66 10.29
CA SER A 412 43.11 10.26 9.64
C SER A 412 44.27 11.25 9.89
N GLY A 413 43.95 12.54 10.09
CA GLY A 413 44.92 13.59 10.40
C GLY A 413 45.38 13.64 11.86
N HIS A 414 44.65 13.01 12.79
CA HIS A 414 45.07 12.89 14.20
C HIS A 414 46.10 11.78 14.45
N GLY A 415 46.26 10.84 13.51
CA GLY A 415 47.26 9.77 13.61
C GLY A 415 48.71 10.21 13.42
N SER A 416 48.97 11.42 12.91
CA SER A 416 50.33 11.92 12.68
C SER A 416 50.85 12.87 13.78
N PHE A 417 49.99 13.36 14.69
CA PHE A 417 50.40 14.28 15.76
C PHE A 417 50.74 13.57 17.08
N GLU A 418 50.23 12.35 17.32
CA GLU A 418 50.51 11.59 18.55
C GLU A 418 51.87 10.85 18.56
N ALA A 419 52.59 10.81 17.44
CA ALA A 419 53.91 10.17 17.35
C ALA A 419 55.07 11.11 17.76
N GLU A 420 54.86 12.44 17.77
CA GLU A 420 55.92 13.41 18.05
C GLU A 420 55.93 13.94 19.50
N HIS A 421 54.83 13.81 20.24
CA HIS A 421 54.74 14.32 21.63
C HIS A 421 55.06 13.31 22.73
N ARG A 422 55.39 12.05 22.40
CA ARG A 422 55.70 10.99 23.40
C ARG A 422 57.18 10.88 23.80
N LYS A 423 57.97 11.95 23.62
CA LYS A 423 59.40 12.01 24.00
C LYS A 423 59.77 13.07 25.02
N HIS A 424 58.85 13.93 25.43
CA HIS A 424 59.10 14.88 26.51
C HIS A 424 57.89 14.90 27.43
N ASP A 425 58.13 14.51 28.68
CA ASP A 425 57.47 14.95 29.92
C ASP A 425 57.25 13.80 30.90
N HIS A 426 58.38 13.31 31.45
CA HIS A 426 58.44 13.06 32.88
C HIS A 426 58.32 14.41 33.58
N VAL A 427 57.33 14.56 34.49
CA VAL A 427 57.44 15.17 35.83
C VAL A 427 56.06 15.59 36.36
N SER A 428 55.73 15.07 37.56
CA SER A 428 54.89 15.65 38.62
C SER A 428 53.38 15.80 38.41
N LEU A 429 52.64 14.80 38.93
CA LEU A 429 51.29 14.96 39.47
C LEU A 429 51.34 15.68 40.83
N LYS A 430 50.54 16.74 41.00
CA LYS A 430 50.03 17.19 42.31
C LYS A 430 48.57 17.61 42.17
N GLU A 431 47.77 17.05 43.06
CA GLU A 431 46.37 17.32 43.35
C GLU A 431 46.14 18.79 43.74
N VAL A 432 44.93 19.31 43.52
CA VAL A 432 43.99 19.83 44.54
C VAL A 432 42.77 20.48 43.86
N ASP A 433 41.63 19.80 44.02
CA ASP A 433 40.33 20.23 44.57
C ASP A 433 39.65 21.59 44.28
N HIS A 434 38.31 21.47 44.35
CA HIS A 434 37.22 22.42 44.55
C HIS A 434 36.59 23.20 43.38
N ASP A 435 35.32 22.81 43.13
CA ASP A 435 34.12 23.65 43.15
C ASP A 435 34.26 25.13 42.77
N GLN A 436 33.46 25.58 41.79
CA GLN A 436 32.42 26.60 42.03
C GLN A 436 31.61 26.92 40.75
N ILE A 437 30.30 26.64 40.85
CA ILE A 437 29.20 27.61 40.67
C ILE A 437 29.05 28.29 39.29
N LEU A 438 28.08 27.85 38.47
CA LEU A 438 26.69 28.38 38.42
C LEU A 438 25.84 27.57 37.42
#